data_AF-A0A0F5FKT5-F1
#
_entry.id   AF-A0A0F5FKT5-F1
#
_cell.length_a   1.000
_cell.length_b   1.000
_cell.length_c   1.000
_cell.angle_alpha   90.00
_cell.angle_beta   90.00
_cell.angle_gamma   90.00
#
_symmetry.space_group_name_H-M   'P 1'
#
loop_
_entity.id
_entity.type
_entity.pdbx_description
1 polymer ?
#
loop_
_entity_poly.entity_id
_entity_poly.type
_entity_poly.pdbx_seq_one_letter_code
_entity_poly.pdbx_strand_id
1 'polypeptide(L)'
;MATVFMNDPATGRFALFDEAPGGGAVDNPNSLRNRPLNDPLNWLANIYFHSDFNYLEVAFGPTNVTVNHSAVSVVSPPIGATVQFGWNGGASVDRLLFTHSLGYVPLVMAVLGNNMVWPGMPVQSQGDGGVRFATIYATSTEVRMKEFGTTGPSTLAAASLTYTLLIFANQPSPTGNVLFDFDPVTGIVEMGRRKFKSDRRYLQVVPGGSPFGISYGGRTIDLANGAPRAVRADGTAFDPIPASLGAALSRLGYTGTDWGFIYGSGMNYTGSFTGPGQIQVQAP
;
A
#
# COMPACT_ATOMS: atom_id res chain seq x y z
N MET A 1 14.64 30.30 16.78
CA MET A 1 13.35 29.63 17.04
C MET A 1 13.54 28.86 18.33
N ALA A 2 12.57 28.90 19.26
CA ALA A 2 12.65 28.11 20.47
C ALA A 2 11.92 26.77 20.25
N THR A 3 12.51 25.68 20.71
CA THR A 3 11.86 24.38 20.75
C THR A 3 11.06 24.29 22.05
N VAL A 4 9.79 23.92 21.93
CA VAL A 4 8.81 23.92 23.01
C VAL A 4 8.22 22.53 23.17
N PHE A 5 8.12 22.09 24.43
CA PHE A 5 7.27 20.99 24.80
C PHE A 5 6.01 21.53 25.48
N MET A 6 4.85 21.35 24.84
CA MET A 6 3.59 21.91 25.32
C MET A 6 2.54 20.83 25.54
N ASN A 7 1.72 21.01 26.57
CA ASN A 7 0.53 20.22 26.83
C ASN A 7 -0.68 21.15 26.91
N ASP A 8 -1.77 20.78 26.25
CA ASP A 8 -3.08 21.38 26.45
C ASP A 8 -3.91 20.48 27.38
N PRO A 9 -4.14 20.87 28.65
CA PRO A 9 -4.92 20.07 29.58
C PRO A 9 -6.40 19.97 29.19
N ALA A 10 -6.93 20.91 28.38
CA ALA A 10 -8.33 20.89 27.97
C ALA A 10 -8.60 19.82 26.90
N THR A 11 -7.69 19.67 25.93
CA THR A 11 -7.81 18.66 24.87
C THR A 11 -7.03 17.39 25.15
N GLY A 12 -6.10 17.42 26.11
CA GLY A 12 -5.15 16.33 26.39
C GLY A 12 -4.04 16.21 25.35
N ARG A 13 -3.95 17.13 24.39
CA ARG A 13 -2.90 17.15 23.36
C ARG A 13 -1.56 17.53 23.97
N PHE A 14 -0.51 17.05 23.36
CA PHE A 14 0.85 17.48 23.69
C PHE A 14 1.78 17.24 22.51
N ALA A 15 2.82 18.06 22.43
CA ALA A 15 3.71 18.08 21.29
C ALA A 15 5.08 18.64 21.65
N LEU A 16 6.10 18.19 20.90
CA LEU A 16 7.43 18.77 20.84
C LEU A 16 7.57 19.43 19.47
N PHE A 17 7.78 20.75 19.44
CA PHE A 17 7.79 21.51 18.19
C PHE A 17 8.62 22.80 18.31
N ASP A 18 8.98 23.35 17.16
CA ASP A 18 9.49 24.71 17.06
C ASP A 18 8.34 25.72 16.99
N GLU A 19 8.46 26.83 17.73
CA GLU A 19 7.41 27.84 17.81
C GLU A 19 6.98 28.41 16.46
N ALA A 20 5.66 28.54 16.28
CA ALA A 20 5.11 29.27 15.16
C ALA A 20 5.29 30.80 15.34
N PRO A 21 5.36 31.58 14.24
CA PRO A 21 5.33 33.03 14.30
C PRO A 21 4.07 33.55 15.02
N GLY A 22 4.15 34.73 15.64
CA GLY A 22 2.99 35.45 16.21
C GLY A 22 3.01 35.67 17.73
N GLY A 23 3.96 35.09 18.46
CA GLY A 23 4.18 35.37 19.88
C GLY A 23 3.05 34.89 20.81
N GLY A 24 2.93 35.55 21.96
CA GLY A 24 1.97 35.20 23.02
C GLY A 24 2.60 34.53 24.24
N ALA A 25 1.77 34.20 25.22
CA ALA A 25 2.21 33.57 26.47
C ALA A 25 2.63 32.11 26.22
N VAL A 26 3.78 31.71 26.77
CA VAL A 26 4.39 30.37 26.58
C VAL A 26 3.52 29.25 27.15
N ASP A 27 2.85 29.54 28.27
CA ASP A 27 2.02 28.64 29.06
C ASP A 27 0.55 28.58 28.59
N ASN A 28 0.17 29.41 27.62
CA ASN A 28 -1.16 29.37 27.02
C ASN A 28 -1.15 28.47 25.76
N PRO A 29 -1.80 27.29 25.78
CA PRO A 29 -1.83 26.37 24.64
C PRO A 29 -2.44 26.98 23.37
N ASN A 30 -3.28 28.01 23.52
CA ASN A 30 -3.99 28.68 22.42
C ASN A 30 -3.25 29.91 21.88
N SER A 31 -2.06 30.24 22.41
CA SER A 31 -1.23 31.32 21.85
C SER A 31 -0.82 31.04 20.41
N LEU A 32 -0.62 32.10 19.61
CA LEU A 32 -0.20 31.97 18.20
C LEU A 32 1.11 31.20 18.03
N ARG A 33 2.03 31.29 19.00
CA ARG A 33 3.29 30.53 19.02
C ARG A 33 3.11 29.01 19.16
N ASN A 34 1.98 28.58 19.72
CA ASN A 34 1.66 27.18 20.01
C ASN A 34 0.72 26.55 18.96
N ARG A 35 0.54 27.19 17.80
CA ARG A 35 -0.25 26.63 16.69
C ARG A 35 0.11 25.19 16.28
N PRO A 36 1.39 24.75 16.29
CA PRO A 36 1.72 23.36 15.97
C PRO A 36 1.09 22.32 16.91
N LEU A 37 0.69 22.70 18.12
CA LEU A 37 -0.05 21.83 19.05
C LEU A 37 -1.52 21.64 18.64
N ASN A 38 -2.15 22.67 18.06
CA ASN A 38 -3.59 22.67 17.81
C ASN A 38 -3.94 22.38 16.35
N ASP A 39 -3.01 22.67 15.44
CA ASP A 39 -3.15 22.47 14.01
C ASP A 39 -1.88 21.81 13.43
N PRO A 40 -1.61 20.55 13.80
CA PRO A 40 -0.33 19.94 13.50
C PRO A 40 -0.10 19.67 12.01
N LEU A 41 -1.16 19.54 11.22
CA LEU A 41 -1.05 19.26 9.79
C LEU A 41 -0.57 20.47 8.99
N ASN A 42 -1.04 21.67 9.32
CA ASN A 42 -0.58 22.90 8.65
C ASN A 42 0.79 23.38 9.15
N TRP A 43 1.27 22.83 10.27
CA TRP A 43 2.55 23.16 10.88
C TRP A 43 3.49 21.95 10.97
N LEU A 44 3.34 20.98 10.07
CA LEU A 44 4.09 19.72 10.11
C LEU A 44 5.62 19.93 10.15
N ALA A 45 6.12 20.95 9.43
CA ALA A 45 7.54 21.29 9.40
C ALA A 45 8.11 21.72 10.76
N ASN A 46 7.26 22.16 11.69
CA ASN A 46 7.64 22.58 13.02
C ASN A 46 7.60 21.42 14.03
N ILE A 47 7.04 20.26 13.68
CA ILE A 47 6.75 19.19 14.63
C ILE A 47 7.87 18.16 14.67
N TYR A 48 8.37 17.92 15.88
CA TYR A 48 9.22 16.77 16.18
C TYR A 48 8.40 15.61 16.72
N PHE A 49 7.40 15.91 17.56
CA PHE A 49 6.46 14.93 18.10
C PHE A 49 5.08 15.56 18.28
N HIS A 50 4.00 14.81 18.02
CA HIS A 50 2.63 15.22 18.28
C HIS A 50 1.78 14.04 18.75
N SER A 51 0.94 14.27 19.77
CA SER A 51 0.06 13.25 20.34
C SER A 51 -0.94 12.67 19.34
N ASP A 52 -1.27 13.41 18.28
CA ASP A 52 -2.29 13.01 17.30
C ASP A 52 -1.72 12.17 16.14
N PHE A 53 -0.39 12.06 16.03
CA PHE A 53 0.25 11.30 14.95
C PHE A 53 0.48 9.84 15.31
N ASN A 54 0.41 8.96 14.30
CA ASN A 54 0.86 7.58 14.37
C ASN A 54 2.27 7.47 13.78
N TYR A 55 3.20 6.92 14.57
CA TYR A 55 4.60 6.77 14.20
C TYR A 55 4.90 5.49 13.40
N LEU A 56 3.87 4.72 13.04
CA LEU A 56 3.96 3.52 12.21
C LEU A 56 5.01 2.53 12.73
N GLU A 57 4.82 2.09 13.97
CA GLU A 57 5.61 1.02 14.56
C GLU A 57 5.46 -0.27 13.73
N VAL A 58 6.57 -0.94 13.43
CA VAL A 58 6.64 -2.17 12.65
C VAL A 58 6.57 -3.37 13.61
N ALA A 59 5.42 -4.06 13.59
CA ALA A 59 5.20 -5.29 14.36
C ALA A 59 5.94 -6.48 13.74
N PHE A 60 5.93 -6.61 12.42
CA PHE A 60 6.64 -7.66 11.69
C PHE A 60 7.14 -7.16 10.34
N GLY A 61 8.20 -7.80 9.86
CA GLY A 61 8.79 -7.54 8.55
C GLY A 61 10.09 -6.74 8.59
N PRO A 62 10.77 -6.60 7.43
CA PRO A 62 10.35 -7.10 6.12
C PRO A 62 10.37 -8.63 6.06
N THR A 63 9.27 -9.24 5.63
CA THR A 63 9.14 -10.71 5.55
C THR A 63 8.83 -11.12 4.13
N ASN A 64 9.71 -11.94 3.55
CA ASN A 64 9.50 -12.51 2.22
C ASN A 64 8.60 -13.73 2.28
N VAL A 65 7.57 -13.74 1.44
CA VAL A 65 6.60 -14.83 1.30
C VAL A 65 6.54 -15.23 -0.16
N THR A 66 6.98 -16.45 -0.45
CA THR A 66 6.87 -17.02 -1.79
C THR A 66 5.49 -17.62 -1.98
N VAL A 67 4.76 -17.12 -2.97
CA VAL A 67 3.42 -17.58 -3.32
C VAL A 67 3.49 -18.37 -4.62
N ASN A 68 3.13 -19.65 -4.54
CA ASN A 68 3.05 -20.54 -5.69
C ASN A 68 1.66 -20.45 -6.32
N HIS A 69 1.59 -19.67 -7.38
CA HIS A 69 0.40 -19.50 -8.17
C HIS A 69 0.19 -20.68 -9.11
N SER A 70 -0.96 -21.35 -8.97
CA SER A 70 -1.32 -22.46 -9.84
C SER A 70 -1.63 -21.96 -11.25
N ALA A 71 -1.40 -22.83 -12.24
CA ALA A 71 -1.83 -22.56 -13.60
C ALA A 71 -3.34 -22.35 -13.64
N VAL A 72 -3.77 -21.42 -14.48
CA VAL A 72 -5.19 -21.17 -14.73
C VAL A 72 -5.51 -21.76 -16.10
N SER A 73 -6.26 -22.86 -16.10
CA SER A 73 -6.56 -23.60 -17.32
C SER A 73 -7.62 -22.88 -18.16
N VAL A 74 -7.47 -22.96 -19.47
CA VAL A 74 -8.56 -22.68 -20.41
C VAL A 74 -9.65 -23.73 -20.23
N VAL A 75 -10.92 -23.31 -20.22
CA VAL A 75 -12.05 -24.25 -20.18
C VAL A 75 -12.64 -24.39 -21.59
N SER A 76 -12.98 -25.62 -21.96
CA SER A 76 -13.69 -25.89 -23.22
C SER A 76 -15.13 -25.37 -23.15
N PRO A 77 -15.68 -24.81 -24.23
CA PRO A 77 -17.07 -24.38 -24.26
C PRO A 77 -18.03 -25.59 -24.11
N PRO A 78 -19.23 -25.41 -23.51
CA PRO A 78 -20.26 -26.45 -23.47
C PRO A 78 -20.62 -26.98 -24.86
N ILE A 79 -20.98 -28.27 -24.94
CA ILE A 79 -21.43 -28.90 -26.19
C ILE A 79 -22.65 -28.14 -26.75
N GLY A 80 -22.55 -27.67 -27.99
CA GLY A 80 -23.61 -26.88 -28.67
C GLY A 80 -23.56 -25.38 -28.41
N ALA A 81 -22.69 -24.91 -27.49
CA ALA A 81 -22.42 -23.49 -27.31
C ALA A 81 -21.21 -23.09 -28.15
N THR A 82 -21.47 -22.47 -29.29
CA THR A 82 -20.41 -21.92 -30.14
C THR A 82 -20.24 -20.44 -29.82
N VAL A 83 -19.90 -20.09 -28.57
CA VAL A 83 -19.55 -18.71 -28.22
C VAL A 83 -18.27 -18.75 -27.41
N GLN A 84 -17.17 -18.31 -28.02
CA GLN A 84 -15.85 -18.25 -27.39
C GLN A 84 -15.67 -16.91 -26.65
N PHE A 85 -16.69 -16.54 -25.89
CA PHE A 85 -16.55 -15.55 -24.82
C PHE A 85 -16.50 -16.30 -23.49
N GLY A 86 -15.42 -16.11 -22.75
CA GLY A 86 -15.58 -15.98 -21.31
C GLY A 86 -15.75 -17.26 -20.51
N TRP A 87 -15.21 -18.38 -20.96
CA TRP A 87 -14.70 -19.35 -19.99
C TRP A 87 -13.24 -19.03 -19.68
N ASN A 88 -13.05 -17.84 -19.11
CA ASN A 88 -11.91 -17.60 -18.24
C ASN A 88 -11.95 -18.74 -17.23
N GLY A 89 -10.90 -19.55 -17.13
CA GLY A 89 -10.72 -20.34 -15.92
C GLY A 89 -10.67 -19.36 -14.77
N GLY A 90 -11.80 -19.02 -14.17
CA GLY A 90 -11.86 -18.03 -13.11
C GLY A 90 -11.33 -18.70 -11.86
N ALA A 91 -10.02 -18.72 -11.67
CA ALA A 91 -9.43 -19.20 -10.44
C ALA A 91 -9.44 -18.02 -9.47
N SER A 92 -10.35 -18.05 -8.50
CA SER A 92 -10.19 -17.22 -7.30
C SER A 92 -9.71 -18.10 -6.16
N VAL A 93 -8.58 -17.71 -5.58
CA VAL A 93 -7.96 -18.41 -4.47
C VAL A 93 -7.70 -17.41 -3.36
N ASP A 94 -7.92 -17.85 -2.13
CA ASP A 94 -7.54 -17.10 -0.95
C ASP A 94 -6.39 -17.83 -0.25
N ARG A 95 -5.28 -17.12 -0.03
CA ARG A 95 -4.04 -17.68 0.50
C ARG A 95 -3.62 -16.99 1.78
N LEU A 96 -3.19 -17.79 2.75
CA LEU A 96 -2.45 -17.30 3.90
C LEU A 96 -1.06 -16.84 3.43
N LEU A 97 -0.66 -15.63 3.83
CA LEU A 97 0.70 -15.14 3.63
C LEU A 97 1.50 -15.14 4.95
N PHE A 98 0.85 -14.76 6.06
CA PHE A 98 1.49 -14.61 7.35
C PHE A 98 0.47 -14.76 8.48
N THR A 99 0.83 -15.42 9.58
CA THR A 99 -0.01 -15.52 10.78
C THR A 99 0.54 -14.63 11.89
N HIS A 100 -0.33 -13.92 12.62
CA HIS A 100 0.04 -13.05 13.73
C HIS A 100 -0.94 -13.13 14.90
N SER A 101 -0.50 -12.70 16.08
CA SER A 101 -1.30 -12.72 17.32
C SER A 101 -1.50 -11.33 17.91
N LEU A 102 -1.60 -10.30 17.06
CA LEU A 102 -1.69 -8.89 17.47
C LEU A 102 -3.01 -8.54 18.19
N GLY A 103 -4.07 -9.33 18.03
CA GLY A 103 -5.37 -9.08 18.67
C GLY A 103 -6.22 -7.99 17.99
N TYR A 104 -5.81 -7.49 16.83
CA TYR A 104 -6.53 -6.54 15.98
C TYR A 104 -6.15 -6.76 14.51
N VAL A 105 -6.84 -6.08 13.59
CA VAL A 105 -6.51 -6.09 12.15
C VAL A 105 -5.42 -5.03 11.88
N PRO A 106 -4.17 -5.41 11.59
CA PRO A 106 -3.09 -4.44 11.37
C PRO A 106 -3.17 -3.79 9.99
N LEU A 107 -2.47 -2.66 9.83
CA LEU A 107 -2.10 -2.17 8.50
C LEU A 107 -0.98 -3.05 7.93
N VAL A 108 -1.00 -3.23 6.61
CA VAL A 108 0.00 -4.04 5.89
C VAL A 108 0.44 -3.29 4.63
N MET A 109 1.74 -3.25 4.40
CA MET A 109 2.31 -2.94 3.09
C MET A 109 2.88 -4.21 2.48
N ALA A 110 2.74 -4.34 1.17
CA ALA A 110 3.30 -5.45 0.41
C ALA A 110 3.97 -4.93 -0.85
N VAL A 111 5.10 -5.52 -1.21
CA VAL A 111 5.82 -5.25 -2.45
C VAL A 111 6.09 -6.54 -3.22
N LEU A 112 6.09 -6.44 -4.55
CA LEU A 112 6.51 -7.48 -5.48
C LEU A 112 7.64 -6.91 -6.34
N GLY A 113 8.87 -7.35 -6.09
CA GLY A 113 10.06 -6.67 -6.61
C GLY A 113 10.11 -5.22 -6.12
N ASN A 114 10.16 -4.26 -7.05
CA ASN A 114 10.19 -2.82 -6.75
C ASN A 114 8.81 -2.15 -6.79
N ASN A 115 7.73 -2.91 -6.84
CA ASN A 115 6.38 -2.37 -6.98
C ASN A 115 5.58 -2.62 -5.70
N MET A 116 5.00 -1.56 -5.14
CA MET A 116 3.93 -1.67 -4.15
C MET A 116 2.77 -2.47 -4.73
N VAL A 117 2.24 -3.43 -3.97
CA VAL A 117 1.07 -4.22 -4.38
C VAL A 117 -0.19 -3.53 -3.91
N TRP A 118 -0.83 -2.78 -4.81
CA TRP A 118 -2.13 -2.18 -4.54
C TRP A 118 -3.27 -3.19 -4.76
N PRO A 119 -4.46 -2.96 -4.18
CA PRO A 119 -5.62 -3.82 -4.39
C PRO A 119 -5.95 -3.98 -5.88
N GLY A 120 -6.04 -5.23 -6.34
CA GLY A 120 -6.31 -5.55 -7.75
C GLY A 120 -5.12 -5.28 -8.68
N MET A 121 -3.89 -5.22 -8.17
CA MET A 121 -2.71 -5.09 -9.01
C MET A 121 -2.55 -6.33 -9.91
N PRO A 122 -2.32 -6.18 -11.23
CA PRO A 122 -1.84 -7.27 -12.08
C PRO A 122 -0.45 -7.70 -11.62
N VAL A 123 -0.30 -8.94 -11.18
CA VAL A 123 0.96 -9.53 -10.69
C VAL A 123 1.60 -10.50 -11.69
N GLN A 124 0.83 -10.94 -12.69
CA GLN A 124 1.31 -11.73 -13.83
C GLN A 124 0.41 -11.41 -15.03
N SER A 125 0.99 -11.34 -16.23
CA SER A 125 0.25 -11.20 -17.48
C SER A 125 0.93 -11.98 -18.61
N GLN A 126 0.15 -12.30 -19.64
CA GLN A 126 0.56 -12.98 -20.86
C GLN A 126 -0.08 -12.28 -22.06
N GLY A 127 0.65 -12.18 -23.18
CA GLY A 127 0.23 -11.35 -24.32
C GLY A 127 -1.09 -11.75 -25.00
N ASP A 128 -1.60 -12.95 -24.73
CA ASP A 128 -2.82 -13.49 -25.32
C ASP A 128 -4.09 -13.26 -24.47
N GLY A 129 -4.02 -12.44 -23.43
CA GLY A 129 -5.20 -12.09 -22.61
C GLY A 129 -5.18 -12.70 -21.21
N GLY A 130 -4.19 -13.55 -20.90
CA GLY A 130 -4.00 -14.08 -19.56
C GLY A 130 -3.52 -13.03 -18.57
N VAL A 131 -4.17 -12.91 -17.41
CA VAL A 131 -3.75 -11.99 -16.34
C VAL A 131 -4.13 -12.54 -14.97
N ARG A 132 -3.27 -12.30 -13.98
CA ARG A 132 -3.58 -12.55 -12.56
C ARG A 132 -3.53 -11.26 -11.78
N PHE A 133 -4.58 -11.02 -11.02
CA PHE A 133 -4.70 -9.90 -10.09
C PHE A 133 -4.55 -10.41 -8.65
N ALA A 134 -3.95 -9.59 -7.80
CA ALA A 134 -3.83 -9.88 -6.37
C ALA A 134 -4.30 -8.69 -5.52
N THR A 135 -4.93 -9.01 -4.40
CA THR A 135 -5.25 -8.06 -3.33
C THR A 135 -4.77 -8.67 -2.02
N ILE A 136 -3.89 -7.95 -1.33
CA ILE A 136 -3.41 -8.34 0.00
C ILE A 136 -4.24 -7.61 1.04
N TYR A 137 -4.67 -8.34 2.07
CA TYR A 137 -5.49 -7.80 3.15
C TYR A 137 -5.12 -8.47 4.47
N ALA A 138 -5.46 -7.82 5.59
CA ALA A 138 -5.25 -8.37 6.91
C ALA A 138 -6.58 -8.71 7.59
N THR A 139 -6.51 -9.66 8.50
CA THR A 139 -7.57 -10.06 9.43
C THR A 139 -7.06 -9.89 10.87
N SER A 140 -7.82 -10.31 11.87
CA SER A 140 -7.39 -10.24 13.27
C SER A 140 -6.20 -11.14 13.59
N THR A 141 -5.94 -12.15 12.77
CA THR A 141 -4.94 -13.20 13.03
C THR A 141 -4.03 -13.52 11.85
N GLU A 142 -4.31 -12.99 10.66
CA GLU A 142 -3.63 -13.39 9.43
C GLU A 142 -3.52 -12.25 8.43
N VAL A 143 -2.42 -12.21 7.70
CA VAL A 143 -2.32 -11.51 6.42
C VAL A 143 -2.57 -12.51 5.31
N ARG A 144 -3.47 -12.14 4.40
CA ARG A 144 -3.98 -13.01 3.35
C ARG A 144 -3.89 -12.33 1.99
N MET A 145 -3.93 -13.13 0.94
CA MET A 145 -4.01 -12.70 -0.44
C MET A 145 -5.24 -13.31 -1.08
N LYS A 146 -6.10 -12.45 -1.63
CA LYS A 146 -7.10 -12.88 -2.59
C LYS A 146 -6.55 -12.67 -3.99
N GLU A 147 -6.46 -13.74 -4.76
CA GLU A 147 -6.10 -13.68 -6.16
C GLU A 147 -7.30 -14.01 -7.05
N PHE A 148 -7.25 -13.45 -8.26
CA PHE A 148 -8.18 -13.77 -9.34
C PHE A 148 -7.39 -13.83 -10.64
N GLY A 149 -7.47 -14.97 -11.33
CA GLY A 149 -6.86 -15.18 -12.64
C GLY A 149 -7.90 -15.29 -13.75
N THR A 150 -7.55 -14.76 -14.92
CA THR A 150 -8.29 -14.96 -16.18
C THR A 150 -7.34 -15.40 -17.28
N THR A 151 -7.90 -16.02 -18.32
CA THR A 151 -7.15 -16.62 -19.43
C THR A 151 -7.79 -16.22 -20.75
N GLY A 152 -6.98 -15.92 -21.75
CA GLY A 152 -7.43 -15.82 -23.13
C GLY A 152 -7.53 -17.21 -23.79
N PRO A 153 -6.97 -17.41 -25.00
CA PRO A 153 -7.01 -18.68 -25.72
C PRO A 153 -6.03 -19.73 -25.15
N SER A 154 -5.11 -19.33 -24.27
CA SER A 154 -4.11 -20.21 -23.67
C SER A 154 -4.17 -20.19 -22.15
N THR A 155 -3.69 -21.28 -21.54
CA THR A 155 -3.53 -21.43 -20.09
C THR A 155 -2.55 -20.37 -19.58
N LEU A 156 -2.93 -19.64 -18.53
CA LEU A 156 -1.99 -18.79 -17.81
C LEU A 156 -1.10 -19.69 -16.96
N ALA A 157 0.19 -19.71 -17.27
CA ALA A 157 1.14 -20.60 -16.63
C ALA A 157 1.21 -20.39 -15.10
N ALA A 158 1.52 -21.47 -14.38
CA ALA A 158 1.88 -21.38 -12.98
C ALA A 158 3.10 -20.45 -12.79
N ALA A 159 3.13 -19.71 -11.70
CA ALA A 159 4.20 -18.78 -11.40
C ALA A 159 4.53 -18.81 -9.90
N SER A 160 5.81 -18.70 -9.55
CA SER A 160 6.24 -18.51 -8.17
C SER A 160 6.66 -17.05 -8.01
N LEU A 161 5.94 -16.30 -7.18
CA LEU A 161 6.16 -14.87 -6.98
C LEU A 161 6.46 -14.61 -5.51
N THR A 162 7.52 -13.87 -5.22
CA THR A 162 7.92 -13.50 -3.85
C THR A 162 7.43 -12.11 -3.51
N TYR A 163 6.65 -12.02 -2.45
CA TYR A 163 6.14 -10.76 -1.90
C TYR A 163 6.90 -10.42 -0.61
N THR A 164 7.23 -9.16 -0.40
CA THR A 164 7.79 -8.70 0.89
C THR A 164 6.73 -7.93 1.64
N LEU A 165 6.46 -8.35 2.88
CA LEU A 165 5.43 -7.77 3.75
C LEU A 165 6.04 -6.91 4.86
N LEU A 166 5.39 -5.78 5.15
CA LEU A 166 5.55 -5.01 6.39
C LEU A 166 4.19 -4.95 7.09
N ILE A 167 4.17 -5.29 8.38
CA ILE A 167 2.95 -5.36 9.20
C ILE A 167 3.12 -4.40 10.37
N PHE A 168 2.18 -3.48 10.53
CA PHE A 168 2.30 -2.40 11.52
C PHE A 168 1.62 -2.75 12.84
N ALA A 169 2.21 -2.28 13.94
CA ALA A 169 1.58 -2.29 15.23
C ALA A 169 0.49 -1.21 15.28
N ASN A 170 -0.59 -1.45 16.05
CA ASN A 170 -1.47 -0.38 16.43
C ASN A 170 -0.72 0.55 17.36
N GLN A 171 -0.99 1.84 17.21
CA GLN A 171 -0.45 2.79 18.14
C GLN A 171 -0.96 2.47 19.56
N PRO A 172 -0.08 2.38 20.56
CA PRO A 172 -0.50 2.17 21.93
C PRO A 172 -1.49 3.25 22.35
N SER A 173 -2.53 2.85 23.08
CA SER A 173 -3.37 3.83 23.76
C SER A 173 -2.51 4.62 24.76
N PRO A 174 -2.69 5.94 24.88
CA PRO A 174 -1.99 6.73 25.88
C PRO A 174 -2.20 6.13 27.27
N THR A 175 -1.14 5.80 28.00
CA THR A 175 -1.22 5.28 29.37
C THR A 175 -0.24 5.97 30.31
N GLY A 176 -0.66 6.16 31.55
CA GLY A 176 0.13 6.85 32.58
C GLY A 176 0.22 8.37 32.37
N ASN A 177 1.11 8.98 33.15
CA ASN A 177 1.26 10.45 33.22
C ASN A 177 2.58 10.96 32.62
N VAL A 178 3.42 10.06 32.10
CA VAL A 178 4.71 10.42 31.50
C VAL A 178 4.48 11.00 30.11
N LEU A 179 4.74 12.30 29.95
CA LEU A 179 4.65 12.98 28.65
C LEU A 179 5.98 12.92 27.88
N PHE A 180 7.08 12.98 28.61
CA PHE A 180 8.45 12.81 28.10
C PHE A 180 9.28 12.22 29.23
N ASP A 181 10.06 11.20 28.94
CA ASP A 181 11.05 10.62 29.85
C ASP A 181 12.28 10.17 29.06
N PHE A 182 13.44 10.34 29.67
CA PHE A 182 14.71 9.86 29.15
C PHE A 182 15.41 9.09 30.26
N ASP A 183 15.56 7.79 30.06
CA ASP A 183 16.34 6.95 30.97
C ASP A 183 17.82 7.03 30.57
N PRO A 184 18.69 7.68 31.36
CA PRO A 184 20.10 7.82 31.03
C PRO A 184 20.88 6.50 31.13
N VAL A 185 20.35 5.49 31.81
CA VAL A 185 21.00 4.18 31.96
C VAL A 185 20.80 3.34 30.70
N THR A 186 19.58 3.32 30.16
CA THR A 186 19.23 2.54 28.97
C THR A 186 19.31 3.36 27.67
N GLY A 187 19.35 4.68 27.76
CA GLY A 187 19.28 5.59 26.61
C GLY A 187 17.89 5.67 25.96
N ILE A 188 16.87 5.12 26.60
CA ILE A 188 15.52 5.03 26.05
C ILE A 188 14.79 6.37 26.26
N VAL A 189 14.20 6.87 25.18
CA VAL A 189 13.27 8.00 25.19
C VAL A 189 11.84 7.47 25.10
N GLU A 190 11.02 7.80 26.09
CA GLU A 190 9.57 7.60 26.07
C GLU A 190 8.87 8.93 25.85
N MET A 191 7.96 8.97 24.87
CA MET A 191 7.16 10.16 24.61
C MET A 191 5.68 9.82 24.56
N GLY A 192 4.92 10.73 25.12
CA GLY A 192 3.51 10.82 24.95
C GLY A 192 2.70 9.71 25.53
N ARG A 193 2.86 9.46 26.83
CA ARG A 193 2.12 8.44 27.56
C ARG A 193 2.32 7.07 26.90
N ARG A 194 3.58 6.78 26.56
CA ARG A 194 4.06 5.55 25.90
C ARG A 194 3.58 5.34 24.46
N LYS A 195 3.10 6.39 23.78
CA LYS A 195 2.78 6.35 22.35
C LYS A 195 4.02 6.16 21.48
N PHE A 196 5.17 6.62 21.96
CA PHE A 196 6.48 6.40 21.35
C PHE A 196 7.47 5.95 22.41
N LYS A 197 8.34 5.04 22.02
CA LYS A 197 9.47 4.54 22.80
C LYS A 197 10.60 4.19 21.85
N SER A 198 11.79 4.77 22.03
CA SER A 198 12.88 4.73 21.05
C SER A 198 13.51 3.36 20.82
N ASP A 199 13.25 2.38 21.68
CA ASP A 199 13.73 0.99 21.54
C ASP A 199 12.84 0.13 20.62
N ARG A 200 11.72 0.68 20.13
CA ARG A 200 10.84 0.00 19.19
C ARG A 200 11.20 0.33 17.75
N ARG A 201 10.70 -0.50 16.84
CA ARG A 201 10.96 -0.39 15.42
C ARG A 201 9.91 0.50 14.78
N TYR A 202 10.27 1.70 14.34
CA TYR A 202 9.38 2.58 13.56
C TYR A 202 9.86 2.69 12.14
N LEU A 203 8.90 2.85 11.23
CA LEU A 203 9.19 3.09 9.83
C LEU A 203 10.06 4.35 9.66
N GLN A 204 11.15 4.23 8.90
CA GLN A 204 12.11 5.32 8.67
C GLN A 204 12.00 5.83 7.24
N VAL A 205 12.11 7.15 7.06
CA VAL A 205 12.24 7.75 5.72
C VAL A 205 13.66 7.55 5.23
N VAL A 206 13.81 6.93 4.06
CA VAL A 206 15.13 6.64 3.47
C VAL A 206 15.14 7.05 2.01
N PRO A 207 15.78 8.19 1.69
CA PRO A 207 15.91 8.64 0.31
C PRO A 207 16.71 7.62 -0.52
N GLY A 208 16.14 7.14 -1.62
CA GLY A 208 16.82 6.30 -2.60
C GLY A 208 17.06 4.88 -2.12
N GLY A 209 16.20 3.94 -2.51
CA GLY A 209 16.51 2.50 -2.48
C GLY A 209 15.49 1.59 -1.82
N SER A 210 14.39 2.13 -1.28
CA SER A 210 13.31 1.28 -0.76
C SER A 210 12.19 1.08 -1.79
N PRO A 211 11.70 -0.17 -1.95
CA PRO A 211 10.49 -0.44 -2.74
C PRO A 211 9.20 -0.03 -2.01
N PHE A 212 9.27 0.22 -0.70
CA PHE A 212 8.13 0.71 0.07
C PHE A 212 8.04 2.23 -0.03
N GLY A 213 6.82 2.71 -0.25
CA GLY A 213 6.52 4.12 -0.35
C GLY A 213 5.20 4.48 0.31
N ILE A 214 5.15 5.68 0.90
CA ILE A 214 3.92 6.32 1.34
C ILE A 214 3.58 7.41 0.34
N SER A 215 2.41 7.31 -0.28
CA SER A 215 1.91 8.32 -1.20
C SER A 215 1.69 9.63 -0.45
N TYR A 216 2.37 10.71 -0.87
CA TYR A 216 2.23 12.03 -0.28
C TYR A 216 1.76 13.02 -1.35
N GLY A 217 0.53 13.51 -1.22
CA GLY A 217 0.06 14.68 -1.96
C GLY A 217 -0.39 14.48 -3.41
N GLY A 218 -0.83 13.28 -3.82
CA GLY A 218 -1.41 13.13 -5.16
C GLY A 218 -1.90 11.72 -5.50
N ARG A 219 -2.50 11.60 -6.68
CA ARG A 219 -2.86 10.32 -7.28
C ARG A 219 -1.58 9.59 -7.67
N THR A 220 -1.47 8.30 -7.36
CA THR A 220 -0.32 7.43 -7.73
C THR A 220 -0.64 6.39 -8.79
N ILE A 221 -1.92 6.26 -9.18
CA ILE A 221 -2.39 5.33 -10.21
C ILE A 221 -3.38 6.05 -11.13
N ASP A 222 -3.19 5.92 -12.43
CA ASP A 222 -4.15 6.35 -13.46
C ASP A 222 -4.71 5.16 -14.24
N LEU A 223 -5.86 5.37 -14.88
CA LEU A 223 -6.47 4.45 -15.81
C LEU A 223 -6.69 5.15 -17.15
N ALA A 224 -6.15 4.60 -18.23
CA ALA A 224 -6.43 5.06 -19.59
C ALA A 224 -6.50 3.85 -20.53
N ASN A 225 -7.50 3.85 -21.43
CA ASN A 225 -7.75 2.73 -22.36
C ASN A 225 -7.83 1.35 -21.67
N GLY A 226 -8.42 1.31 -20.48
CA GLY A 226 -8.56 0.08 -19.68
C GLY A 226 -7.27 -0.45 -19.05
N ALA A 227 -6.13 0.21 -19.26
CA ALA A 227 -4.85 -0.14 -18.67
C ALA A 227 -4.50 0.79 -17.50
N PRO A 228 -3.98 0.26 -16.38
CA PRO A 228 -3.45 1.09 -15.32
C PRO A 228 -2.01 1.54 -15.63
N ARG A 229 -1.67 2.74 -15.17
CA ARG A 229 -0.29 3.18 -14.96
C ARG A 229 -0.12 3.57 -13.50
N ALA A 230 0.91 3.05 -12.85
CA ALA A 230 1.26 3.40 -11.48
C ALA A 230 2.62 4.08 -11.40
N VAL A 231 2.83 4.87 -10.34
CA VAL A 231 4.13 5.46 -10.01
C VAL A 231 4.73 4.70 -8.83
N ARG A 232 5.94 4.19 -9.03
CA ARG A 232 6.72 3.49 -8.01
C ARG A 232 7.17 4.45 -6.91
N ALA A 233 7.66 3.89 -5.82
CA ALA A 233 8.14 4.69 -4.70
C ALA A 233 9.28 5.65 -5.10
N ASP A 234 10.14 5.24 -6.05
CA ASP A 234 11.22 6.05 -6.60
C ASP A 234 10.79 7.13 -7.62
N GLY A 235 9.48 7.26 -7.89
CA GLY A 235 8.95 8.21 -8.86
C GLY A 235 8.94 7.73 -10.31
N THR A 236 9.44 6.53 -10.61
CA THR A 236 9.36 5.97 -11.96
C THR A 236 7.96 5.43 -12.26
N ALA A 237 7.47 5.69 -13.47
CA ALA A 237 6.21 5.13 -13.94
C ALA A 237 6.35 3.65 -14.32
N PHE A 238 5.24 2.92 -14.22
CA PHE A 238 5.13 1.51 -14.53
C PHE A 238 3.75 1.15 -15.05
N ASP A 239 3.73 0.42 -16.16
CA ASP A 239 2.52 -0.18 -16.72
C ASP A 239 2.56 -1.69 -16.40
N PRO A 240 1.77 -2.19 -15.43
CA PRO A 240 1.78 -3.60 -15.04
C PRO A 240 1.18 -4.55 -16.09
N ILE A 241 0.55 -3.97 -17.11
CA ILE A 241 -0.01 -4.68 -18.23
C ILE A 241 0.83 -4.34 -19.48
N PRO A 242 1.40 -5.33 -20.18
CA PRO A 242 2.13 -5.09 -21.41
C PRO A 242 1.18 -4.56 -22.49
N ALA A 243 1.67 -3.66 -23.33
CA ALA A 243 0.89 -3.09 -24.44
C ALA A 243 0.37 -4.13 -25.44
N SER A 244 0.96 -5.33 -25.45
CA SER A 244 0.52 -6.45 -26.26
C SER A 244 -0.71 -7.17 -25.73
N LEU A 245 -1.12 -6.95 -24.46
CA LEU A 245 -2.30 -7.59 -23.90
C LEU A 245 -3.54 -7.10 -24.66
N GLY A 246 -4.24 -8.00 -25.35
CA GLY A 246 -5.52 -7.70 -26.00
C GLY A 246 -6.67 -8.46 -25.35
N ALA A 247 -7.83 -7.82 -25.25
CA ALA A 247 -9.09 -8.51 -24.98
C ALA A 247 -9.80 -8.80 -26.31
N ALA A 248 -10.24 -10.04 -26.51
CA ALA A 248 -11.03 -10.41 -27.69
C ALA A 248 -12.52 -10.42 -27.38
N LEU A 249 -13.30 -9.95 -28.35
CA LEU A 249 -14.72 -10.23 -28.42
C LEU A 249 -14.94 -11.33 -29.46
N SER A 250 -15.67 -12.39 -29.11
CA SER A 250 -16.02 -13.43 -30.10
C SER A 250 -17.05 -12.87 -31.07
N ARG A 251 -16.81 -13.01 -32.38
CA ARG A 251 -17.81 -12.69 -33.39
C ARG A 251 -18.73 -13.89 -33.59
N LEU A 252 -20.00 -13.76 -33.21
CA LEU A 252 -21.03 -14.73 -33.56
C LEU A 252 -21.54 -14.42 -34.97
N GLY A 253 -21.07 -15.18 -35.96
CA GLY A 253 -21.75 -15.26 -37.25
C GLY A 253 -23.01 -16.11 -37.10
N TYR A 254 -24.19 -15.53 -37.35
CA TYR A 254 -25.48 -16.25 -37.33
C TYR A 254 -25.57 -17.35 -38.40
N THR A 255 -24.57 -17.44 -39.29
CA THR A 255 -24.52 -18.34 -40.43
C THR A 255 -23.21 -19.16 -40.40
N GLY A 256 -23.08 -20.10 -39.47
CA GLY A 256 -22.29 -21.36 -39.54
C GLY A 256 -20.79 -21.38 -39.92
N THR A 257 -20.23 -20.39 -40.61
CA THR A 257 -18.92 -20.45 -41.30
C THR A 257 -17.95 -19.34 -40.91
N ASP A 258 -18.36 -18.33 -40.14
CA ASP A 258 -17.49 -17.25 -39.64
C ASP A 258 -17.26 -17.43 -38.12
N TRP A 259 -16.31 -18.30 -37.77
CA TRP A 259 -15.84 -18.50 -36.39
C TRP A 259 -14.47 -17.85 -36.22
N GLY A 260 -14.42 -16.72 -35.50
CA GLY A 260 -13.17 -16.01 -35.28
C GLY A 260 -13.20 -15.06 -34.08
N PHE A 261 -12.02 -14.80 -33.52
CA PHE A 261 -11.81 -13.77 -32.53
C PHE A 261 -11.48 -12.44 -33.20
N ILE A 262 -12.14 -11.37 -32.76
CA ILE A 262 -11.68 -10.01 -33.05
C ILE A 262 -11.07 -9.51 -31.75
N TYR A 263 -9.74 -9.46 -31.71
CA TYR A 263 -9.03 -8.77 -30.64
C TYR A 263 -9.29 -7.27 -30.81
N GLY A 264 -9.68 -6.63 -29.71
CA GLY A 264 -9.65 -5.18 -29.63
C GLY A 264 -8.22 -4.66 -29.75
N SER A 265 -8.06 -3.34 -29.80
CA SER A 265 -6.75 -2.72 -29.61
C SER A 265 -6.10 -3.24 -28.32
N GLY A 266 -4.77 -3.30 -28.30
CA GLY A 266 -4.04 -3.62 -27.08
C GLY A 266 -4.49 -2.72 -25.92
N MET A 267 -4.54 -3.28 -24.71
CA MET A 267 -4.74 -2.59 -23.45
C MET A 267 -3.44 -1.87 -23.08
N ASN A 268 -3.01 -0.95 -23.95
CA ASN A 268 -1.89 -0.07 -23.68
C ASN A 268 -2.41 1.16 -22.94
N TYR A 269 -1.65 1.60 -21.94
CA TYR A 269 -1.90 2.89 -21.32
C TYR A 269 -1.59 4.00 -22.34
N THR A 270 -2.61 4.73 -22.77
CA THR A 270 -2.52 5.82 -23.77
C THR A 270 -2.53 7.22 -23.16
N GLY A 271 -2.57 7.33 -21.83
CA GLY A 271 -2.55 8.61 -21.15
C GLY A 271 -1.14 9.19 -21.01
N SER A 272 -1.06 10.35 -20.35
CA SER A 272 0.19 11.10 -20.11
C SER A 272 0.59 11.17 -18.63
N PHE A 273 -0.04 10.38 -17.75
CA PHE A 273 0.22 10.43 -16.32
C PHE A 273 1.66 10.08 -15.98
N THR A 274 2.30 10.96 -15.22
CA THR A 274 3.64 10.78 -14.65
C THR A 274 3.63 10.73 -13.12
N GLY A 275 2.61 11.31 -12.47
CA GLY A 275 2.39 11.34 -11.01
C GLY A 275 3.58 11.82 -10.16
N PRO A 276 3.39 12.09 -8.87
CA PRO A 276 4.50 12.33 -7.95
C PRO A 276 5.10 10.99 -7.48
N GLY A 277 6.41 11.01 -7.18
CA GLY A 277 7.03 9.95 -6.40
C GLY A 277 6.45 9.86 -4.99
N GLN A 278 6.79 8.78 -4.29
CA GLN A 278 6.31 8.55 -2.93
C GLN A 278 7.42 8.87 -1.93
N ILE A 279 7.05 9.06 -0.66
CA ILE A 279 8.04 9.12 0.42
C ILE A 279 8.57 7.70 0.60
N GLN A 280 9.81 7.46 0.20
CA GLN A 280 10.46 6.16 0.36
C GLN A 280 10.71 5.89 1.84
N VAL A 281 10.33 4.69 2.26
CA VAL A 281 10.32 4.29 3.66
C VAL A 281 10.88 2.89 3.83
N GLN A 282 11.49 2.57 4.96
CA GLN A 282 11.92 1.21 5.27
C GLN A 282 11.66 0.87 6.73
N ALA A 283 11.55 -0.42 7.02
CA ALA A 283 11.67 -0.89 8.39
C ALA A 283 13.11 -0.63 8.89
N PRO A 284 13.28 -0.33 10.19
CA PRO A 284 14.58 -0.06 10.78
C PRO A 284 15.44 -1.32 10.91
#